data_AF-A0A2C6KNB6-F1
#
_entry.id   AF-A0A2C6KNB6-F1
#
_cell.length_a   1.000
_cell.length_b   1.000
_cell.length_c   1.000
_cell.angle_alpha   90.00
_cell.angle_beta   90.00
_cell.angle_gamma   90.00
#
_symmetry.space_group_name_H-M   'P 1'
#
loop_
_entity.id
_entity.type
_entity.pdbx_description
1 polymer ?
#
loop_
_entity_poly.entity_id
_entity_poly.type
_entity_poly.pdbx_seq_one_letter_code
_entity_poly.pdbx_strand_id
1 'polypeptide(L)'
;MGRRQKAKSNAGNRKLKRGARDLKRRGKDIDQVHDDMKRGQVELPIDEDLPGKGQFYCASCARYFVSDAALQVHSRTKAHKRRAIVAQQTPWSQQEAERAAK
;
A
#
# COMPACT_ATOMS: atom_id res chain seq x y z
N MET A 1 -2.82 -22.67 47.62
CA MET A 1 -2.47 -21.30 47.19
C MET A 1 -2.42 -21.25 45.66
N GLY A 2 -3.56 -20.97 45.00
CA GLY A 2 -3.63 -20.93 43.54
C GLY A 2 -3.03 -19.66 42.97
N ARG A 3 -2.24 -19.78 41.90
CA ARG A 3 -1.62 -18.64 41.20
C ARG A 3 -2.72 -17.75 40.62
N ARG A 4 -2.86 -16.52 41.14
CA ARG A 4 -3.78 -15.51 40.58
C ARG A 4 -3.44 -15.27 39.10
N GLN A 5 -4.36 -15.60 38.20
CA GLN A 5 -4.21 -15.28 36.78
C GLN A 5 -4.43 -13.78 36.57
N LYS A 6 -3.49 -13.11 35.90
CA LYS A 6 -3.64 -11.70 35.50
C LYS A 6 -4.80 -11.58 34.51
N ALA A 7 -5.68 -10.60 34.72
CA ALA A 7 -6.69 -10.22 33.73
C ALA A 7 -6.01 -9.94 32.38
N LYS A 8 -6.43 -10.63 31.32
CA LYS A 8 -5.88 -10.44 29.97
C LYS A 8 -6.20 -9.00 29.51
N SER A 9 -5.18 -8.16 29.37
CA SER A 9 -5.37 -6.83 28.81
C SER A 9 -5.56 -6.93 27.28
N ASN A 10 -6.50 -6.16 26.73
CA ASN A 10 -6.79 -6.12 25.29
C ASN A 10 -5.67 -5.46 24.45
N ALA A 11 -4.44 -5.40 24.95
CA ALA A 11 -3.30 -4.72 24.33
C ALA A 11 -3.00 -5.25 22.91
N GLY A 12 -3.20 -6.55 22.65
CA GLY A 12 -3.01 -7.16 21.33
C GLY A 12 -4.01 -6.68 20.28
N ASN A 13 -5.26 -6.38 20.68
CA ASN A 13 -6.32 -6.00 19.75
C ASN A 13 -6.15 -4.56 19.22
N ARG A 14 -5.44 -3.70 19.96
CA ARG A 14 -5.10 -2.32 19.55
C ARG A 14 -4.15 -2.28 18.35
N LYS A 15 -3.22 -3.24 18.25
CA LYS A 15 -2.28 -3.33 17.11
C LYS A 15 -3.01 -3.65 15.81
N LEU A 16 -4.00 -4.55 15.88
CA LEU A 16 -4.80 -4.93 14.72
C LEU A 16 -5.70 -3.77 14.25
N LYS A 17 -6.31 -3.00 15.17
CA LYS A 17 -7.17 -1.85 14.84
C LYS A 17 -6.43 -0.67 14.19
N ARG A 18 -5.13 -0.48 14.44
CA ARG A 18 -4.31 0.60 13.86
C ARG A 18 -3.41 0.14 12.71
N GLY A 19 -3.50 -1.13 12.34
CA GLY A 19 -2.73 -1.73 11.26
C GLY A 19 -3.66 -2.27 10.18
N ALA A 20 -3.68 -3.59 10.00
CA ALA A 20 -4.40 -4.24 8.91
C ALA A 20 -5.93 -4.01 8.89
N ARG A 21 -6.56 -3.66 10.02
CA ARG A 21 -8.01 -3.38 10.09
C ARG A 21 -8.38 -1.90 10.02
N ASP A 22 -7.41 -0.99 9.87
CA ASP A 22 -7.73 0.43 9.74
C ASP A 22 -8.14 0.76 8.31
N LEU A 23 -9.43 1.04 8.11
CA LEU A 23 -10.00 1.43 6.82
C LEU A 23 -9.70 2.90 6.49
N LYS A 24 -9.42 3.75 7.49
CA LYS A 24 -9.28 5.20 7.29
C LYS A 24 -7.95 5.60 6.64
N ARG A 25 -6.92 4.76 6.77
CA ARG A 25 -5.55 5.05 6.32
C ARG A 25 -5.01 3.94 5.41
N ARG A 26 -5.91 3.22 4.75
CA ARG A 26 -5.55 2.13 3.85
C ARG A 26 -5.06 2.69 2.52
N GLY A 27 -3.89 2.23 2.08
CA GLY A 27 -3.36 2.56 0.76
C GLY A 27 -4.01 1.72 -0.33
N LYS A 28 -3.65 2.00 -1.59
CA LYS A 28 -4.09 1.20 -2.74
C LYS A 28 -3.61 -0.25 -2.62
N ASP A 29 -4.48 -1.18 -3.01
CA ASP A 29 -4.16 -2.60 -3.06
C ASP A 29 -3.29 -2.94 -4.28
N ILE A 30 -2.73 -4.15 -4.30
CA ILE A 30 -1.74 -4.56 -5.32
C ILE A 30 -2.40 -4.70 -6.70
N ASP A 31 -3.62 -5.21 -6.75
CA ASP A 31 -4.46 -5.32 -7.95
C ASP A 31 -4.75 -3.93 -8.55
N GLN A 32 -5.16 -2.97 -7.71
CA GLN A 32 -5.40 -1.59 -8.12
C GLN A 32 -4.14 -0.93 -8.68
N VAL A 33 -2.99 -1.14 -8.02
CA VAL A 33 -1.69 -0.62 -8.47
C VAL A 33 -1.27 -1.25 -9.80
N HIS A 34 -1.51 -2.55 -9.99
CA HIS A 34 -1.19 -3.25 -11.22
C HIS A 34 -2.05 -2.75 -12.40
N ASP A 35 -3.34 -2.45 -12.15
CA ASP A 35 -4.19 -1.83 -13.16
C ASP A 35 -3.77 -0.40 -13.49
N ASP A 36 -3.38 0.39 -12.48
CA ASP A 36 -2.80 1.72 -12.69
C ASP A 36 -1.50 1.65 -13.52
N MET A 37 -0.65 0.64 -13.29
CA MET A 37 0.54 0.41 -14.11
C MET A 37 0.22 0.08 -15.57
N LYS A 38 -0.84 -0.71 -15.82
CA LYS A 38 -1.29 -1.04 -17.18
C LYS A 38 -1.83 0.18 -17.94
N ARG A 39 -2.48 1.10 -17.23
CA ARG A 39 -3.01 2.36 -17.81
C ARG A 39 -1.91 3.32 -18.27
N GLY A 40 -0.68 3.12 -17.80
CA GLY A 40 0.49 3.92 -18.18
C GLY A 40 0.62 5.23 -17.41
N GLN A 41 1.59 6.06 -17.81
CA GLN A 41 1.76 7.40 -17.23
C GLN A 41 0.65 8.32 -17.76
N VAL A 42 -0.33 8.59 -16.91
CA VAL A 42 -1.31 9.65 -17.12
C VAL A 42 -0.71 10.96 -16.63
N GLU A 43 -0.81 12.03 -17.43
CA GLU A 43 -0.47 13.37 -16.97
C GLU A 43 -1.37 13.72 -15.78
N LEU A 44 -0.75 13.88 -14.61
CA LEU A 44 -1.47 14.20 -13.39
C LEU A 44 -1.79 15.70 -13.37
N PRO A 45 -3.04 16.10 -13.09
CA PRO A 45 -3.38 17.50 -12.94
C PRO A 45 -2.60 18.11 -11.77
N ILE A 46 -2.31 19.41 -11.87
CA ILE A 46 -1.67 20.17 -10.79
C ILE A 46 -2.70 20.32 -9.67
N ASP A 47 -2.40 19.74 -8.52
CA ASP A 47 -3.25 19.75 -7.33
C ASP A 47 -2.48 20.31 -6.14
N GLU A 48 -2.93 21.43 -5.59
CA GLU A 48 -2.24 22.18 -4.53
C GLU A 48 -2.33 21.50 -3.15
N ASP A 49 -3.32 20.62 -2.95
CA ASP A 49 -3.49 19.88 -1.70
C ASP A 49 -2.53 18.69 -1.59
N LEU A 50 -1.93 18.28 -2.72
CA LEU A 50 -1.00 17.16 -2.80
C LEU A 50 0.46 17.60 -2.66
N PRO A 51 1.31 16.77 -2.03
CA PRO A 51 2.76 17.01 -1.99
C PRO A 51 3.34 17.20 -3.39
N GLY A 52 4.18 18.21 -3.57
CA GLY A 52 4.83 18.48 -4.86
C GLY A 52 3.84 18.83 -5.98
N LYS A 53 2.67 19.39 -5.61
CA LYS A 53 1.57 19.72 -6.51
C LYS A 53 1.01 18.52 -7.30
N GLY A 54 1.12 17.31 -6.76
CA GLY A 54 0.70 16.07 -7.40
C GLY A 54 1.63 15.56 -8.51
N GLN A 55 2.72 16.28 -8.83
CA GLN A 55 3.55 15.96 -10.01
C GLN A 55 4.53 14.81 -9.77
N PHE A 56 5.09 14.69 -8.56
CA PHE A 56 6.09 13.65 -8.25
C PHE A 56 5.43 12.40 -7.68
N TYR A 57 4.81 11.59 -8.54
CA TYR A 57 4.07 10.40 -8.15
C TYR A 57 4.79 9.10 -8.46
N CYS A 58 4.81 8.17 -7.50
CA CYS A 58 5.29 6.80 -7.68
C CYS A 58 4.10 5.85 -7.86
N ALA A 59 3.92 5.33 -9.08
CA ALA A 59 2.82 4.41 -9.41
C ALA A 59 2.86 3.11 -8.59
N SER A 60 4.03 2.48 -8.42
CA SER A 60 4.16 1.20 -7.71
C SER A 60 3.83 1.27 -6.23
N CYS A 61 4.08 2.42 -5.61
CA CYS A 61 3.86 2.63 -4.19
C CYS A 61 2.62 3.47 -3.90
N ALA A 62 1.97 4.02 -4.93
CA ALA A 62 0.84 4.94 -4.83
C ALA A 62 1.08 6.11 -3.87
N ARG A 63 2.25 6.76 -3.99
CA ARG A 63 2.69 7.84 -3.10
C ARG A 63 3.17 9.05 -3.86
N TYR A 64 2.79 10.23 -3.36
CA TYR A 64 3.28 11.53 -3.81
C TYR A 64 4.51 11.97 -3.00
N PHE A 65 5.41 12.68 -3.68
CA PHE A 65 6.63 13.23 -3.11
C PHE A 65 6.67 14.74 -3.35
N VAL A 66 7.50 15.44 -2.56
CA VAL A 66 7.60 16.90 -2.61
C VAL A 66 8.46 17.38 -3.79
N SER A 67 9.46 16.59 -4.19
CA SER A 67 10.41 16.93 -5.26
C SER A 67 10.85 15.70 -6.05
N ASP A 68 11.40 15.90 -7.26
CA ASP A 68 11.99 14.83 -8.08
C ASP A 68 13.13 14.11 -7.35
N ALA A 69 14.02 14.87 -6.68
CA ALA A 69 15.12 14.27 -5.92
C ALA A 69 14.63 13.28 -4.85
N ALA A 70 13.52 13.59 -4.18
CA ALA A 70 12.91 12.68 -3.20
C ALA A 70 12.34 11.42 -3.85
N LEU A 71 11.74 11.54 -5.04
CA LEU A 71 11.26 10.41 -5.84
C LEU A 71 12.43 9.51 -6.28
N GLN A 72 13.54 10.09 -6.74
CA GLN A 72 14.73 9.34 -7.15
C GLN A 72 15.35 8.57 -5.97
N VAL A 73 15.46 9.19 -4.80
CA VAL A 73 15.92 8.51 -3.58
C VAL A 73 14.98 7.37 -3.20
N HIS A 74 13.66 7.60 -3.26
CA HIS A 74 12.66 6.57 -2.99
C HIS A 74 12.81 5.36 -3.92
N SER A 75 12.96 5.57 -5.23
CA SER A 75 13.10 4.50 -6.23
C SER A 75 14.32 3.60 -5.97
N ARG A 76 15.37 4.13 -5.34
CA ARG A 76 16.58 3.36 -4.99
C ARG A 76 16.40 2.47 -3.76
N THR A 77 15.40 2.74 -2.92
CA THR A 77 15.20 2.01 -1.66
C THR A 77 14.78 0.55 -1.87
N LYS A 78 15.18 -0.33 -0.94
CA LYS A 78 14.80 -1.76 -0.97
C LYS A 78 13.29 -1.99 -0.90
N ALA A 79 12.58 -1.13 -0.17
CA ALA A 79 11.12 -1.20 -0.04
C ALA A 79 10.44 -0.97 -1.39
N HIS A 80 10.86 0.06 -2.12
CA HIS A 80 10.35 0.34 -3.47
C HIS A 80 10.63 -0.84 -4.41
N LYS A 81 11.88 -1.32 -4.48
CA LYS A 81 12.26 -2.43 -5.36
C LYS A 81 11.41 -3.69 -5.12
N ARG A 82 11.18 -4.04 -3.85
CA ARG A 82 10.31 -5.16 -3.48
C ARG A 82 8.87 -4.94 -3.95
N ARG A 83 8.32 -3.74 -3.74
CA ARG A 83 6.96 -3.40 -4.16
C ARG A 83 6.81 -3.39 -5.68
N ALA A 84 7.80 -2.88 -6.40
CA ALA A 84 7.80 -2.85 -7.87
C ALA A 84 7.77 -4.26 -8.47
N ILE A 85 8.54 -5.20 -7.93
CA ILE A 85 8.52 -6.61 -8.37
C ILE A 85 7.12 -7.21 -8.15
N VAL A 86 6.53 -7.01 -6.97
CA VAL A 86 5.19 -7.52 -6.65
C VAL A 86 4.11 -6.87 -7.52
N ALA A 87 4.22 -5.57 -7.78
CA ALA A 87 3.27 -4.83 -8.60
C ALA A 87 3.31 -5.21 -10.08
N GLN A 88 4.43 -5.76 -10.57
CA GLN A 88 4.55 -6.28 -11.94
C GLN A 88 4.02 -7.71 -12.09
N GLN A 89 3.94 -8.46 -11.00
CA GLN A 89 3.37 -9.80 -11.01
C GLN A 89 1.85 -9.70 -11.20
N THR A 90 1.28 -10.67 -11.94
CA THR A 90 -0.17 -10.78 -12.09
C THR A 90 -0.82 -10.93 -10.72
N PRO A 91 -1.66 -9.96 -10.30
CA PRO A 91 -2.31 -10.02 -9.00
C PRO A 91 -3.33 -11.16 -8.99
N TRP A 92 -3.50 -11.76 -7.81
CA TRP A 92 -4.53 -12.77 -7.60
C TRP A 92 -5.92 -12.15 -7.74
N SER A 93 -6.80 -12.82 -8.49
CA SER A 93 -8.17 -12.35 -8.73
C SER A 93 -9.20 -13.21 -8.01
N GLN A 94 -10.36 -12.60 -7.71
CA GLN A 94 -11.49 -13.32 -7.09
C GLN A 94 -11.99 -14.47 -7.97
N GLN A 95 -11.97 -14.31 -9.30
CA GLN A 95 -12.39 -15.33 -10.25
C GLN A 95 -11.50 -16.58 -10.18
N GLU A 96 -10.21 -16.41 -9.95
CA GLU A 96 -9.28 -17.55 -9.76
C GLU A 96 -9.57 -18.28 -8.45
N ALA A 97 -9.92 -17.55 -7.38
CA ALA A 97 -10.33 -18.15 -6.12
C ALA A 97 -11.61 -19.01 -6.28
N GLU A 98 -12.60 -18.49 -6.99
CA GLU A 98 -13.85 -19.21 -7.27
C GLU A 98 -13.63 -20.45 -8.15
N ARG A 99 -12.73 -20.36 -9.14
CA ARG A 99 -12.33 -21.51 -9.97
C ARG A 99 -11.61 -22.59 -9.17
N ALA A 100 -10.74 -22.20 -8.25
CA ALA A 100 -9.99 -23.13 -7.39
C ALA A 100 -10.86 -23.79 -6.31
N ALA A 101 -11.96 -23.13 -5.92
CA ALA A 101 -12.91 -23.67 -4.95
C ALA A 101 -13.90 -24.68 -5.55
N LYS A 102 -13.96 -24.77 -6.88
CA LYS A 102 -14.83 -25.71 -7.61
C LYS A 102 -14.12 -27.04 -7.84
#